data_AF-A0A1V4AHU9-F1
#
_entry.id   AF-A0A1V4AHU9-F1
#
_cell.length_a   1.000
_cell.length_b   1.000
_cell.length_c   1.000
_cell.angle_alpha   90.00
_cell.angle_beta   90.00
_cell.angle_gamma   90.00
#
_symmetry.space_group_name_H-M   'P 1'
#
loop_
_entity.id
_entity.type
_entity.pdbx_description
1 polymer ?
#
loop_
_entity_poly.entity_id
_entity_poly.type
_entity_poly.pdbx_seq_one_letter_code
_entity_poly.pdbx_strand_id
1 'polypeptide(L)'
;MSSDVPFGCRPTLSIGVSIAHALEDLELLLKFARRAESDAKNGLHGEAAVGRDRNGLAVAVRARGNIAVTVREQWPAASENDGREKPLVQRSLAERLDWWGDRFAGGEIPDKFPHELLETARFYENWDDRESLAEAVKADVMRIFARKDTDLSAENEAEIARYIGRKLGDGAGVKELADELVVGQWIAFARRYTRKPTPQKEAER
;
A
#
# COMPACT_ATOMS: atom_id res chain seq x y z
N MET A 1 27.97 -4.26 43.54
CA MET A 1 27.78 -4.60 42.11
C MET A 1 26.49 -3.96 41.68
N SER A 2 26.55 -2.74 41.14
CA SER A 2 25.38 -1.96 40.69
C SER A 2 24.97 -2.50 39.33
N SER A 3 23.82 -3.14 39.26
CA SER A 3 23.19 -3.58 38.02
C SER A 3 22.24 -2.47 37.55
N ASP A 4 22.81 -1.39 37.03
CA ASP A 4 22.06 -0.37 36.31
C ASP A 4 22.01 -0.75 34.83
N VAL A 5 21.08 -1.64 34.47
CA VAL A 5 20.65 -1.82 33.08
C VAL A 5 19.42 -0.95 32.90
N PRO A 6 19.44 0.07 32.02
CA PRO A 6 18.29 0.96 31.84
C PRO A 6 17.12 0.13 31.31
N PHE A 7 15.95 0.26 31.95
CA PHE A 7 14.70 -0.29 31.43
C PHE A 7 14.44 0.23 30.00
N GLY A 8 14.24 -0.70 29.06
CA GLY A 8 13.10 -0.61 28.15
C GLY A 8 13.26 0.13 26.82
N CYS A 9 14.05 -0.40 25.88
CA CYS A 9 13.70 -0.33 24.46
C CYS A 9 13.69 -1.76 23.91
N ARG A 10 12.50 -2.30 23.65
CA ARG A 10 12.39 -3.57 22.92
C ARG A 10 13.06 -3.38 21.55
N PRO A 11 13.89 -4.32 21.08
CA PRO A 11 14.49 -4.19 19.75
C PRO A 11 13.39 -4.09 18.70
N THR A 12 13.52 -3.12 17.79
CA THR A 12 12.61 -2.90 16.68
C THR A 12 13.32 -3.12 15.36
N LEU A 13 12.57 -3.48 14.32
CA LEU A 13 13.11 -3.78 13.00
C LEU A 13 12.46 -2.88 11.96
N SER A 14 13.27 -2.20 11.16
CA SER A 14 12.79 -1.48 9.96
C SER A 14 13.10 -2.33 8.74
N ILE A 15 12.12 -2.50 7.85
CA ILE A 15 12.22 -3.36 6.67
C ILE A 15 11.90 -2.53 5.43
N GLY A 16 12.82 -2.52 4.47
CA GLY A 16 12.58 -2.02 3.13
C GLY A 16 12.43 -3.18 2.16
N VAL A 17 11.36 -3.18 1.37
CA VAL A 17 11.12 -4.17 0.31
C VAL A 17 11.06 -3.43 -1.02
N SER A 18 11.84 -3.88 -2.00
CA SER A 18 11.80 -3.35 -3.36
C SER A 18 11.32 -4.41 -4.35
N ILE A 19 10.31 -4.10 -5.16
CA ILE A 19 9.80 -4.93 -6.25
C ILE A 19 10.14 -4.25 -7.57
N ALA A 20 10.91 -4.92 -8.42
CA ALA A 20 11.37 -4.35 -9.67
C ALA A 20 11.45 -5.42 -10.77
N HIS A 21 11.61 -4.95 -12.01
CA HIS A 21 11.70 -5.83 -13.17
C HIS A 21 12.99 -6.66 -13.14
N ALA A 22 12.89 -7.96 -13.44
CA ALA A 22 14.01 -8.91 -13.31
C ALA A 22 15.20 -8.64 -14.26
N LEU A 23 14.96 -7.89 -15.35
CA LEU A 23 16.01 -7.47 -16.30
C LEU A 23 16.72 -6.16 -15.91
N GLU A 24 16.41 -5.59 -14.75
CA GLU A 24 17.17 -4.45 -14.21
C GLU A 24 18.55 -4.91 -13.74
N ASP A 25 19.53 -4.01 -13.80
CA ASP A 25 20.88 -4.27 -13.32
C ASP A 25 20.88 -4.57 -11.80
N LEU A 26 21.65 -5.57 -11.36
CA LEU A 26 21.72 -5.98 -9.94
C LEU A 26 22.23 -4.86 -9.02
N GLU A 27 23.14 -4.01 -9.48
CA GLU A 27 23.61 -2.84 -8.74
C GLU A 27 22.46 -1.84 -8.57
N LEU A 28 21.66 -1.64 -9.62
CA LEU A 28 20.48 -0.77 -9.56
C LEU A 28 19.40 -1.34 -8.63
N LEU A 29 19.17 -2.66 -8.67
CA LEU A 29 18.26 -3.36 -7.76
C LEU A 29 18.72 -3.23 -6.30
N LEU A 30 20.03 -3.38 -6.03
CA LEU A 30 20.59 -3.23 -4.69
C LEU A 30 20.46 -1.78 -4.18
N LYS A 31 20.74 -0.79 -5.03
CA LYS A 31 20.51 0.64 -4.70
C LYS A 31 19.04 0.90 -4.39
N PHE A 32 18.14 0.31 -5.16
CA PHE A 32 16.70 0.46 -4.96
C PHE A 32 16.23 -0.18 -3.64
N ALA A 33 16.72 -1.38 -3.31
CA ALA A 33 16.46 -2.03 -2.03
C ALA A 33 16.98 -1.22 -0.84
N ARG A 34 18.22 -0.71 -0.93
CA ARG A 34 18.80 0.18 0.11
C ARG A 34 18.03 1.47 0.27
N ARG A 35 17.46 2.00 -0.83
CA ARG A 35 16.60 3.18 -0.76
C ARG A 35 15.31 2.88 0.01
N ALA A 36 14.63 1.78 -0.29
CA ALA A 36 13.46 1.35 0.47
C ALA A 36 13.80 1.13 1.95
N GLU A 37 14.96 0.53 2.26
CA GLU A 37 15.42 0.37 3.65
C GLU A 37 15.65 1.72 4.34
N SER A 38 16.25 2.68 3.64
CA SER A 38 16.42 4.04 4.14
C SER A 38 15.08 4.72 4.39
N ASP A 39 14.13 4.61 3.46
CA ASP A 39 12.79 5.19 3.60
C ASP A 39 12.02 4.53 4.78
N ALA A 40 12.22 3.24 5.03
CA ALA A 40 11.66 2.54 6.19
C ALA A 40 12.22 3.06 7.53
N LYS A 41 13.50 3.48 7.55
CA LYS A 41 14.20 3.98 8.74
C LYS A 41 13.99 5.47 9.00
N ASN A 42 13.92 6.24 7.92
CA ASN A 42 14.03 7.70 7.92
C ASN A 42 12.81 8.39 7.29
N GLY A 43 11.73 7.63 7.04
CA GLY A 43 10.53 8.07 6.31
C GLY A 43 10.79 8.45 4.86
N LEU A 44 9.72 8.79 4.15
CA LEU A 44 9.81 9.25 2.76
C LEU A 44 10.54 10.60 2.72
N HIS A 45 11.38 10.79 1.70
CA HIS A 45 12.18 12.01 1.49
C HIS A 45 13.11 12.44 2.64
N GLY A 46 13.30 11.60 3.67
CA GLY A 46 14.11 11.96 4.84
C GLY A 46 13.44 12.96 5.77
N GLU A 47 12.12 13.13 5.65
CA GLU A 47 11.32 14.07 6.47
C GLU A 47 11.12 13.60 7.91
N ALA A 48 11.51 12.37 8.20
CA ALA A 48 11.24 11.75 9.47
C ALA A 48 12.32 12.12 10.49
N ALA A 49 11.88 12.47 11.69
CA ALA A 49 12.77 12.91 12.76
C ALA A 49 13.70 11.75 13.14
N VAL A 50 15.02 11.98 13.04
CA VAL A 50 16.07 11.01 13.35
C VAL A 50 15.77 10.33 14.69
N GLY A 51 15.47 9.03 14.63
CA GLY A 51 15.23 8.18 15.81
C GLY A 51 13.77 8.01 16.25
N ARG A 52 12.83 8.86 15.84
CA ARG A 52 11.38 8.67 16.16
C ARG A 52 10.65 7.85 15.11
N ASP A 53 11.10 7.94 13.86
CA ASP A 53 10.42 7.33 12.71
C ASP A 53 11.06 6.02 12.21
N ARG A 54 11.83 5.35 13.07
CA ARG A 54 12.26 3.96 12.84
C ARG A 54 11.12 2.98 13.14
N ASN A 55 11.39 1.68 13.05
CA ASN A 55 10.39 0.63 13.19
C ASN A 55 9.34 0.69 12.07
N GLY A 56 9.77 0.94 10.83
CA GLY A 56 8.86 1.08 9.68
C GLY A 56 8.95 -0.06 8.67
N LEU A 57 7.88 -0.20 7.91
CA LEU A 57 7.84 -0.92 6.65
C LEU A 57 7.81 0.10 5.52
N ALA A 58 8.72 -0.01 4.55
CA ALA A 58 8.59 0.66 3.27
C ALA A 58 8.57 -0.36 2.14
N VAL A 59 7.64 -0.19 1.20
CA VAL A 59 7.54 -1.02 0.01
C VAL A 59 7.62 -0.12 -1.21
N ALA A 60 8.64 -0.33 -2.03
CA ALA A 60 8.88 0.43 -3.24
C ALA A 60 8.73 -0.47 -4.47
N VAL A 61 7.97 -0.01 -5.46
CA VAL A 61 7.68 -0.77 -6.68
C VAL A 61 8.09 0.04 -7.90
N ARG A 62 8.79 -0.59 -8.84
CA ARG A 62 9.19 0.05 -10.09
C ARG A 62 9.02 -0.87 -11.29
N ALA A 63 8.11 -0.49 -12.18
CA ALA A 63 8.06 -1.07 -13.53
C ALA A 63 9.26 -0.60 -14.36
N ARG A 64 9.69 -1.40 -15.35
CA ARG A 64 10.79 -1.04 -16.24
C ARG A 64 10.55 0.34 -16.88
N GLY A 65 11.45 1.29 -16.66
CA GLY A 65 11.36 2.64 -17.23
C GLY A 65 10.39 3.62 -16.56
N ASN A 66 9.69 3.21 -15.49
CA ASN A 66 8.77 4.08 -14.76
C ASN A 66 9.39 4.65 -13.48
N ILE A 67 8.80 5.73 -12.97
CA ILE A 67 9.09 6.27 -11.64
C ILE A 67 8.64 5.25 -10.59
N ALA A 68 9.44 5.08 -9.53
CA ALA A 68 9.09 4.18 -8.45
C ALA A 68 7.92 4.75 -7.62
N VAL A 69 7.00 3.87 -7.25
CA VAL A 69 5.93 4.13 -6.28
C VAL A 69 6.36 3.56 -4.94
N THR A 70 6.37 4.37 -3.90
CA THR A 70 6.79 3.93 -2.56
C THR A 70 5.71 4.26 -1.54
N VAL A 71 5.37 3.27 -0.73
CA VAL A 71 4.52 3.43 0.46
C VAL A 71 5.30 3.10 1.72
N ARG A 72 5.02 3.80 2.81
CA ARG A 72 5.70 3.60 4.09
C ARG A 72 4.77 3.86 5.26
N GLU A 73 4.86 3.01 6.27
CA GLU A 73 4.19 3.19 7.56
C GLU A 73 5.07 2.65 8.69
N GLN A 74 4.84 3.12 9.92
CA GLN A 74 5.45 2.53 11.09
C GLN A 74 4.73 1.21 11.41
N TRP A 75 5.45 0.19 11.88
CA TRP A 75 4.82 -1.00 12.43
C TRP A 75 3.93 -0.61 13.62
N PRO A 76 2.75 -1.24 13.76
CA PRO A 76 1.93 -1.06 14.95
C PRO A 76 2.72 -1.51 16.18
N ALA A 77 2.33 -1.01 17.36
CA ALA A 77 2.93 -1.47 18.59
C ALA A 77 2.67 -2.98 18.77
N ALA A 78 3.61 -3.72 19.36
CA ALA A 78 3.45 -5.17 19.54
C ALA A 78 2.17 -5.56 20.31
N SER A 79 1.64 -4.65 21.15
CA SER A 79 0.38 -4.81 21.89
C SER A 79 -0.88 -4.68 21.02
N GLU A 80 -0.77 -4.12 19.82
CA GLU A 80 -1.88 -3.91 18.90
C GLU A 80 -2.11 -5.11 17.98
N ASN A 81 -1.23 -6.12 18.01
CA ASN A 81 -1.39 -7.38 17.29
C ASN A 81 -2.05 -8.44 18.18
N ASP A 82 -3.37 -8.34 18.32
CA ASP A 82 -4.19 -9.28 19.11
C ASP A 82 -4.72 -10.48 18.29
N GLY A 83 -4.34 -10.56 17.00
CA GLY A 83 -4.73 -11.64 16.09
C GLY A 83 -6.20 -11.62 15.68
N ARG A 84 -6.96 -10.56 16.04
CA ARG A 84 -8.35 -10.41 15.64
C ARG A 84 -8.43 -9.77 14.26
N GLU A 85 -9.52 -10.07 13.55
CA GLU A 85 -9.83 -9.39 12.31
C GLU A 85 -10.13 -7.92 12.59
N LYS A 86 -9.30 -7.05 12.04
CA LYS A 86 -9.42 -5.59 12.19
C LYS A 86 -10.10 -5.01 10.97
N PRO A 87 -10.90 -3.93 11.11
CA PRO A 87 -11.33 -3.13 9.98
C PRO A 87 -10.12 -2.60 9.20
N LEU A 88 -10.24 -2.46 7.87
CA LEU A 88 -9.16 -1.98 7.00
C LEU A 88 -8.46 -0.70 7.48
N VAL A 89 -9.22 0.22 8.09
CA VAL A 89 -8.72 1.47 8.70
C VAL A 89 -7.79 1.29 9.90
N GLN A 90 -7.79 0.12 10.54
CA GLN A 90 -6.96 -0.21 11.71
C GLN A 90 -5.85 -1.22 11.38
N ARG A 91 -5.83 -1.72 10.14
CA ARG A 91 -4.80 -2.65 9.68
C ARG A 91 -3.51 -1.90 9.41
N SER A 92 -2.39 -2.52 9.76
CA SER A 92 -1.06 -2.07 9.38
C SER A 92 -0.87 -2.09 7.86
N LEU A 93 0.09 -1.32 7.36
CA LEU A 93 0.40 -1.32 5.92
C LEU A 93 0.60 -2.74 5.34
N ALA A 94 1.28 -3.64 6.05
CA ALA A 94 1.47 -5.01 5.58
C ALA A 94 0.13 -5.76 5.39
N GLU A 95 -0.75 -5.68 6.39
CA GLU A 95 -2.08 -6.31 6.35
C GLU A 95 -2.97 -5.67 5.26
N ARG A 96 -2.86 -4.36 5.03
CA ARG A 96 -3.59 -3.68 3.95
C ARG A 96 -3.07 -4.11 2.58
N LEU A 97 -1.76 -4.14 2.37
CA LEU A 97 -1.14 -4.58 1.13
C LEU A 97 -1.47 -6.04 0.81
N ASP A 98 -1.51 -6.90 1.82
CA ASP A 98 -1.94 -8.30 1.70
C ASP A 98 -3.40 -8.40 1.24
N TRP A 99 -4.28 -7.62 1.88
CA TRP A 99 -5.70 -7.55 1.54
C TRP A 99 -5.94 -7.02 0.12
N TRP A 100 -5.31 -5.90 -0.26
CA TRP A 100 -5.38 -5.37 -1.63
C TRP A 100 -4.90 -6.40 -2.64
N GLY A 101 -3.80 -7.10 -2.33
CA GLY A 101 -3.27 -8.18 -3.15
C GLY A 101 -4.30 -9.28 -3.44
N ASP A 102 -5.10 -9.68 -2.46
CA ASP A 102 -6.14 -10.70 -2.65
C ASP A 102 -7.28 -10.20 -3.53
N ARG A 103 -7.74 -8.96 -3.33
CA ARG A 103 -8.83 -8.39 -4.12
C ARG A 103 -8.45 -8.18 -5.57
N PHE A 104 -7.25 -7.66 -5.83
CA PHE A 104 -6.73 -7.59 -7.20
C PHE A 104 -6.55 -8.99 -7.79
N ALA A 105 -6.03 -9.95 -7.04
CA ALA A 105 -5.84 -11.32 -7.53
C ALA A 105 -7.18 -12.00 -7.88
N GLY A 106 -8.22 -11.74 -7.09
CA GLY A 106 -9.60 -12.20 -7.29
C GLY A 106 -10.38 -11.44 -8.38
N GLY A 107 -9.85 -10.34 -8.90
CA GLY A 107 -10.55 -9.50 -9.89
C GLY A 107 -11.65 -8.63 -9.28
N GLU A 108 -11.72 -8.54 -7.95
CA GLU A 108 -12.68 -7.71 -7.22
C GLU A 108 -12.39 -6.23 -7.46
N ILE A 109 -11.11 -5.84 -7.56
CA ILE A 109 -10.70 -4.45 -7.85
C ILE A 109 -10.18 -4.35 -9.28
N PRO A 110 -10.65 -3.37 -10.08
CA PRO A 110 -10.21 -3.20 -11.46
C PRO A 110 -8.76 -2.73 -11.57
N ASP A 111 -8.00 -3.32 -12.49
CA ASP A 111 -6.57 -3.02 -12.69
C ASP A 111 -6.25 -1.56 -13.01
N LYS A 112 -7.20 -0.81 -13.59
CA LYS A 112 -7.01 0.62 -13.93
C LYS A 112 -7.35 1.56 -12.78
N PHE A 113 -7.98 1.08 -11.71
CA PHE A 113 -8.44 1.90 -10.59
C PHE A 113 -7.32 2.74 -9.95
N PRO A 114 -6.11 2.20 -9.66
CA PRO A 114 -5.04 3.00 -9.08
C PRO A 114 -4.60 4.16 -9.99
N HIS A 115 -4.57 3.94 -11.31
CA HIS A 115 -4.16 4.96 -12.27
C HIS A 115 -5.18 6.09 -12.40
N GLU A 116 -6.48 5.77 -12.40
CA GLU A 116 -7.55 6.77 -12.38
C GLU A 116 -7.51 7.62 -11.10
N LEU A 117 -7.15 7.02 -9.95
CA LEU A 117 -6.93 7.77 -8.72
C LEU A 117 -5.71 8.69 -8.78
N LEU A 118 -4.61 8.29 -9.42
CA LEU A 118 -3.45 9.16 -9.62
C LEU A 118 -3.78 10.39 -10.47
N GLU A 119 -4.60 10.24 -11.51
CA GLU A 119 -5.10 11.36 -12.31
C GLU A 119 -6.00 12.28 -11.48
N THR A 120 -6.88 11.68 -10.66
CA THR A 120 -7.77 12.41 -9.74
C THR A 120 -6.96 13.20 -8.69
N ALA A 121 -5.92 12.61 -8.12
CA ALA A 121 -5.04 13.27 -7.16
C ALA A 121 -4.40 14.54 -7.77
N ARG A 122 -3.86 14.43 -8.99
CA ARG A 122 -3.25 15.56 -9.73
C ARG A 122 -4.24 16.67 -10.03
N PHE A 123 -5.49 16.31 -10.34
CA PHE A 123 -6.54 17.30 -10.55
C PHE A 123 -6.78 18.13 -9.29
N TYR A 124 -6.84 17.48 -8.12
CA TYR A 124 -7.09 18.14 -6.84
C TYR A 124 -5.88 18.84 -6.23
N GLU A 125 -4.65 18.57 -6.69
CA GLU A 125 -3.44 19.28 -6.23
C GLU A 125 -3.54 20.81 -6.41
N ASN A 126 -4.24 21.28 -7.44
CA ASN A 126 -4.38 22.70 -7.79
C ASN A 126 -5.79 23.24 -7.50
N TRP A 127 -6.56 22.59 -6.63
CA TRP A 127 -7.93 22.99 -6.32
C TRP A 127 -7.97 24.13 -5.30
N ASP A 128 -8.61 25.25 -5.65
CA ASP A 128 -8.59 26.48 -4.86
C ASP A 128 -9.54 26.45 -3.65
N ASP A 129 -10.71 25.83 -3.79
CA ASP A 129 -11.72 25.78 -2.73
C ASP A 129 -11.48 24.62 -1.77
N ARG A 130 -10.81 24.91 -0.66
CA ARG A 130 -10.48 23.91 0.36
C ARG A 130 -11.67 23.47 1.21
N GLU A 131 -12.77 24.23 1.26
CA GLU A 131 -13.94 23.85 2.06
C GLU A 131 -14.72 22.70 1.41
N SER A 132 -14.85 22.71 0.09
CA SER A 132 -15.52 21.63 -0.67
C SER A 132 -14.60 20.48 -1.07
N LEU A 133 -13.27 20.66 -0.96
CA LEU A 133 -12.26 19.72 -1.46
C LEU A 133 -12.46 18.29 -0.93
N ALA A 134 -12.64 18.12 0.38
CA ALA A 134 -12.77 16.80 0.99
C ALA A 134 -14.02 16.05 0.51
N GLU A 135 -15.16 16.75 0.39
CA GLU A 135 -16.40 16.17 -0.10
C GLU A 135 -16.33 15.84 -1.59
N ALA A 136 -15.75 16.73 -2.40
CA ALA A 136 -15.57 16.55 -3.84
C ALA A 136 -14.66 15.36 -4.15
N VAL A 137 -13.51 15.29 -3.47
CA VAL A 137 -12.55 14.17 -3.57
C VAL A 137 -13.24 12.86 -3.22
N LYS A 138 -13.97 12.81 -2.10
CA LYS A 138 -14.66 11.60 -1.66
C LYS A 138 -15.73 11.16 -2.67
N ALA A 139 -16.54 12.10 -3.14
CA ALA A 139 -17.59 11.81 -4.11
C ALA A 139 -17.02 11.27 -5.43
N ASP A 140 -15.91 11.85 -5.91
CA ASP A 140 -15.31 11.46 -7.18
C ASP A 140 -14.62 10.09 -7.09
N VAL A 141 -13.90 9.81 -6.01
CA VAL A 141 -13.30 8.50 -5.77
C VAL A 141 -14.37 7.40 -5.67
N MET A 142 -15.47 7.67 -4.96
CA MET A 142 -16.59 6.73 -4.87
C MET A 142 -17.29 6.53 -6.22
N ARG A 143 -17.43 7.60 -7.02
CA ARG A 143 -17.97 7.52 -8.39
C ARG A 143 -17.09 6.65 -9.30
N ILE A 144 -15.77 6.80 -9.22
CA ILE A 144 -14.81 5.99 -9.99
C ILE A 144 -14.92 4.52 -9.58
N PHE A 145 -15.03 4.25 -8.27
CA PHE A 145 -15.19 2.90 -7.73
C PHE A 145 -16.49 2.25 -8.23
N ALA A 146 -17.63 2.94 -8.09
CA ALA A 146 -18.95 2.44 -8.48
C ALA A 146 -19.17 2.29 -10.00
N ARG A 147 -18.36 2.97 -10.83
CA ARG A 147 -18.52 2.94 -12.29
C ARG A 147 -18.18 1.58 -12.91
N LYS A 148 -17.43 0.73 -12.22
CA LYS A 148 -16.97 -0.55 -12.76
C LYS A 148 -17.80 -1.67 -12.15
N ASP A 149 -18.30 -2.59 -12.99
CA ASP A 149 -18.93 -3.85 -12.57
C ASP A 149 -17.88 -4.70 -11.85
N THR A 150 -17.66 -4.39 -10.58
CA THR A 150 -16.79 -5.15 -9.69
C THR A 150 -17.60 -6.28 -9.07
N ASP A 151 -17.06 -7.50 -9.06
CA ASP A 151 -17.65 -8.66 -8.36
C ASP A 151 -17.40 -8.59 -6.84
N LEU A 152 -17.54 -7.39 -6.30
CA LEU A 152 -17.17 -7.05 -4.94
C LEU A 152 -18.41 -7.24 -4.04
N SER A 153 -18.25 -7.94 -2.91
CA SER A 153 -19.36 -8.10 -1.97
C SER A 153 -19.76 -6.73 -1.39
N ALA A 154 -21.04 -6.55 -1.06
CA ALA A 154 -21.52 -5.32 -0.43
C ALA A 154 -20.78 -4.98 0.88
N GLU A 155 -20.29 -6.00 1.59
CA GLU A 155 -19.46 -5.85 2.78
C GLU A 155 -18.07 -5.26 2.46
N ASN A 156 -17.38 -5.82 1.47
CA ASN A 156 -16.08 -5.30 1.02
C ASN A 156 -16.23 -3.88 0.47
N GLU A 157 -17.33 -3.59 -0.21
CA GLU A 157 -17.61 -2.26 -0.78
C GLU A 157 -17.77 -1.24 0.36
N ALA A 158 -18.55 -1.58 1.39
CA ALA A 158 -18.70 -0.73 2.57
C ALA A 158 -17.37 -0.57 3.35
N GLU A 159 -16.54 -1.60 3.40
CA GLU A 159 -15.21 -1.52 4.02
C GLU A 159 -14.27 -0.57 3.26
N ILE A 160 -14.21 -0.70 1.93
CA ILE A 160 -13.43 0.18 1.06
C ILE A 160 -13.94 1.61 1.16
N ALA A 161 -15.25 1.83 1.08
CA ALA A 161 -15.87 3.15 1.21
C ALA A 161 -15.54 3.81 2.56
N ARG A 162 -15.54 3.04 3.65
CA ARG A 162 -15.16 3.54 4.99
C ARG A 162 -13.68 3.90 5.06
N TYR A 163 -12.81 3.08 4.46
CA TYR A 163 -11.38 3.35 4.39
C TYR A 163 -11.08 4.62 3.59
N ILE A 164 -11.65 4.72 2.39
CA ILE A 164 -11.61 5.91 1.53
C ILE A 164 -12.10 7.13 2.30
N GLY A 165 -13.29 7.06 2.91
CA GLY A 165 -13.87 8.19 3.65
C GLY A 165 -13.06 8.64 4.88
N ARG A 166 -12.15 7.80 5.40
CA ARG A 166 -11.25 8.17 6.51
C ARG A 166 -9.90 8.69 6.03
N LYS A 167 -9.40 8.19 4.88
CA LYS A 167 -8.08 8.55 4.34
C LYS A 167 -8.12 9.82 3.51
N LEU A 168 -9.25 10.14 2.90
CA LEU A 168 -9.37 11.26 1.97
C LEU A 168 -9.77 12.56 2.67
N GLY A 169 -8.96 13.60 2.46
CA GLY A 169 -9.25 14.98 2.82
C GLY A 169 -8.78 16.00 1.77
N ASP A 170 -7.81 15.60 0.93
CA ASP A 170 -7.23 16.40 -0.15
C ASP A 170 -6.62 15.49 -1.24
N GLY A 171 -5.96 16.09 -2.24
CA GLY A 171 -5.26 15.36 -3.29
C GLY A 171 -4.11 14.47 -2.79
N ALA A 172 -3.45 14.83 -1.67
CA ALA A 172 -2.37 14.03 -1.11
C ALA A 172 -2.89 12.70 -0.55
N GLY A 173 -4.02 12.71 0.17
CA GLY A 173 -4.68 11.48 0.63
C GLY A 173 -5.11 10.56 -0.52
N VAL A 174 -5.55 11.13 -1.65
CA VAL A 174 -5.87 10.35 -2.87
C VAL A 174 -4.62 9.72 -3.44
N LYS A 175 -3.52 10.47 -3.53
CA LYS A 175 -2.24 9.96 -4.01
C LYS A 175 -1.73 8.82 -3.13
N GLU A 176 -1.78 8.97 -1.81
CA GLU A 176 -1.37 7.91 -0.87
C GLU A 176 -2.22 6.64 -1.01
N LEU A 177 -3.52 6.78 -1.25
CA LEU A 177 -4.39 5.63 -1.55
C LEU A 177 -3.99 4.98 -2.88
N ALA A 178 -3.77 5.79 -3.92
CA ALA A 178 -3.39 5.30 -5.23
C ALA A 178 -2.06 4.54 -5.20
N ASP A 179 -1.05 5.10 -4.52
CA ASP A 179 0.26 4.47 -4.35
C ASP A 179 0.15 3.13 -3.62
N GLU A 180 -0.65 3.06 -2.54
CA GLU A 180 -0.91 1.82 -1.80
C GLU A 180 -1.57 0.75 -2.69
N LEU A 181 -2.54 1.15 -3.51
CA LEU A 181 -3.22 0.24 -4.44
C LEU A 181 -2.31 -0.23 -5.58
N VAL A 182 -1.42 0.63 -6.10
CA VAL A 182 -0.40 0.22 -7.08
C VAL A 182 0.48 -0.87 -6.48
N VAL A 183 0.96 -0.71 -5.24
CA VAL A 183 1.76 -1.75 -4.59
C VAL A 183 0.96 -3.05 -4.39
N GLY A 184 -0.30 -2.94 -3.95
CA GLY A 184 -1.21 -4.08 -3.84
C GLY A 184 -1.41 -4.84 -5.16
N GLN A 185 -1.55 -4.12 -6.27
CA GLN A 185 -1.68 -4.71 -7.61
C GLN A 185 -0.44 -5.52 -8.01
N TRP A 186 0.76 -5.05 -7.66
CA TRP A 186 1.99 -5.79 -7.92
C TRP A 186 2.12 -7.06 -7.08
N ILE A 187 1.66 -7.02 -5.83
CA ILE A 187 1.56 -8.21 -4.99
C ILE A 187 0.60 -9.23 -5.61
N ALA A 188 -0.54 -8.77 -6.12
CA ALA A 188 -1.50 -9.63 -6.83
C ALA A 188 -0.89 -10.28 -8.09
N PHE A 189 -0.13 -9.51 -8.89
CA PHE A 189 0.60 -10.08 -10.03
C PHE A 189 1.55 -11.19 -9.58
N ALA A 190 2.35 -10.97 -8.53
CA ALA A 190 3.24 -11.99 -7.99
C ALA A 190 2.47 -13.27 -7.56
N ARG A 191 1.29 -13.12 -6.92
CA ARG A 191 0.43 -14.25 -6.52
C ARG A 191 -0.11 -15.06 -7.69
N ARG A 192 -0.49 -14.39 -8.79
CA ARG A 192 -0.97 -15.07 -10.01
C ARG A 192 0.13 -15.96 -10.62
N TYR A 193 1.41 -15.57 -10.50
CA TYR A 193 2.54 -16.37 -10.99
C TYR A 193 2.96 -17.52 -10.06
N THR A 194 2.66 -17.44 -8.76
CA THR A 194 2.96 -18.53 -7.80
C THR A 194 1.86 -19.58 -7.73
N ARG A 195 0.62 -19.25 -8.13
CA ARG A 195 -0.45 -20.23 -8.38
C ARG A 195 -0.08 -21.06 -9.62
N LYS A 196 0.43 -22.29 -9.42
CA LYS A 196 0.54 -23.26 -10.51
C LYS A 196 -0.83 -23.39 -11.20
N PRO A 197 -0.91 -23.39 -12.55
CA PRO A 197 -2.14 -23.81 -13.20
C PRO A 197 -2.45 -25.22 -12.73
N THR A 198 -3.65 -25.44 -12.19
CA THR A 198 -4.14 -26.80 -11.95
C THR A 198 -4.07 -27.52 -13.29
N PRO A 199 -3.35 -28.66 -13.41
CA PRO A 199 -3.32 -29.40 -14.65
C PRO A 199 -4.77 -29.70 -15.04
N GLN A 200 -5.19 -29.23 -16.20
CA GLN A 200 -6.45 -29.65 -16.80
C GLN A 200 -6.39 -31.18 -16.82
N LYS A 201 -7.34 -31.84 -16.16
CA LYS A 201 -7.54 -33.28 -16.36
C LYS A 201 -7.70 -33.47 -17.86
N GLU A 202 -6.73 -34.11 -18.48
CA GLU A 202 -6.87 -34.62 -19.84
C GLU A 202 -8.18 -35.40 -19.85
N ALA A 203 -9.12 -34.92 -20.66
CA ALA A 203 -10.37 -35.62 -20.89
C ALA A 203 -9.99 -37.00 -21.44
N GLU A 204 -10.32 -38.02 -20.65
CA GLU A 204 -10.26 -39.42 -21.04
C GLU A 204 -10.83 -39.57 -22.46
N ARG A 205 -9.99 -40.06 -23.38
CA ARG A 205 -10.39 -40.61 -24.67
C ARG A 205 -10.04 -42.08 -24.69
#